data_AF-A0A6N2T3G3-F1
#
_entry.id   AF-A0A6N2T3G3-F1
#
_cell.length_a   1.000
_cell.length_b   1.000
_cell.length_c   1.000
_cell.angle_alpha   90.00
_cell.angle_beta   90.00
_cell.angle_gamma   90.00
#
_symmetry.space_group_name_H-M   'P 1'
#
loop_
_entity.id
_entity.type
_entity.pdbx_description
1 polymer ?
#
loop_
_entity_poly.entity_id
_entity_poly.type
_entity_poly.pdbx_seq_one_letter_code
_entity_poly.pdbx_strand_id
1 'polypeptide(L)'
;MNQSSGNKPVIHVRMFGGFTITMDEKAMCDSDNRSRKAWSLLSYLIIKRRGDVSINELFHAIWQDGVQDNPYGALKTLVFRVRKMLEAAGFPSQDLILSQKGAYMWNPAWETEVDTDRFESLCRRILDPELDGKNMWEACLEAFELYRGIFLPRSSEESWVGPMAAYYHTLYQKLVVYMAEKLIRDKEYAQVEEICQRAIGIDRFAEDFHYYRIYAAYGQGEQETALKRYKDTTDMFYRERLMTPSEHFKELYKVISNSEQEVVTDLDVIQENLGTGGAGEGHGAYQCEYAVFKRLVQLERRGVERSGDSVYLCLLTVGDRKGRTLKPEIQARAMERLRASIQKSLRSSDVYARYSVSQFILLLSSATFENSEMVMDRILSVFNKSYVRKDVAVNYSLDVLKP
;
A
#
# COMPACT_ATOMS: atom_id res chain seq x y z
N MET A 1 26.58 13.85 -52.37
CA MET A 1 27.17 12.50 -52.20
C MET A 1 26.85 12.01 -50.80
N ASN A 2 26.27 10.81 -50.73
CA ASN A 2 25.97 9.96 -49.58
C ASN A 2 25.01 10.51 -48.52
N GLN A 3 23.72 10.57 -48.88
CA GLN A 3 22.67 10.21 -47.92
C GLN A 3 22.77 8.71 -47.68
N SER A 4 23.50 8.32 -46.65
CA SER A 4 23.35 7.00 -46.06
C SER A 4 22.05 7.03 -45.26
N SER A 5 20.96 6.60 -45.90
CA SER A 5 19.70 6.24 -45.25
C SER A 5 19.91 4.97 -44.40
N GLY A 6 20.84 5.01 -43.46
CA GLY A 6 20.94 4.03 -42.39
C GLY A 6 19.84 4.36 -41.40
N ASN A 7 18.95 3.40 -41.12
CA ASN A 7 17.96 3.57 -40.07
C ASN A 7 18.72 3.92 -38.78
N LYS A 8 18.45 5.08 -38.18
CA LYS A 8 19.11 5.46 -36.93
C LYS A 8 18.77 4.42 -35.86
N PRO A 9 19.72 4.03 -34.99
CA PRO A 9 19.44 3.03 -33.97
C PRO A 9 18.37 3.55 -33.01
N VAL A 10 17.51 2.64 -32.55
CA VAL A 10 16.44 2.94 -31.59
C VAL A 10 17.04 3.16 -30.21
N ILE A 11 16.58 4.20 -29.53
CA ILE A 11 16.99 4.51 -28.16
C ILE A 11 15.93 3.94 -27.23
N HIS A 12 16.34 3.04 -26.34
CA HIS A 12 15.47 2.54 -25.29
C HIS A 12 15.78 3.23 -23.96
N VAL A 13 14.74 3.73 -23.30
CA VAL A 13 14.84 4.40 -22.01
C VAL A 13 13.95 3.70 -21.01
N ARG A 14 14.51 3.38 -19.84
CA ARG A 14 13.80 2.87 -18.69
C ARG A 14 13.81 3.90 -17.57
N MET A 15 12.65 4.12 -16.95
CA MET A 15 12.44 5.07 -15.86
C MET A 15 11.74 4.45 -14.65
N PHE A 16 11.19 3.22 -14.75
CA PHE A 16 10.63 2.49 -13.60
C PHE A 16 11.72 1.73 -12.84
N GLY A 17 11.87 2.03 -11.54
CA GLY A 17 12.87 1.41 -10.66
C GLY A 17 14.28 2.00 -10.78
N GLY A 18 14.50 2.92 -11.72
CA GLY A 18 15.78 3.60 -11.97
C GLY A 18 15.81 4.19 -13.37
N PHE A 19 16.81 5.01 -13.67
CA PHE A 19 17.02 5.52 -15.02
C PHE A 19 18.07 4.68 -15.77
N THR A 20 17.73 4.23 -16.97
CA THR A 20 18.69 3.62 -17.90
C THR A 20 18.39 4.05 -19.33
N ILE A 21 19.42 4.38 -20.09
CA ILE A 21 19.34 4.65 -21.53
C ILE A 21 20.29 3.72 -22.27
N THR A 22 19.80 3.08 -23.32
CA THR A 22 20.58 2.18 -24.17
C THR A 22 20.38 2.48 -25.64
N MET A 23 21.45 2.36 -26.43
CA MET A 23 21.45 2.51 -27.88
C MET A 23 22.55 1.62 -28.45
N ASP A 24 22.19 0.61 -29.25
CA ASP A 24 23.09 -0.47 -29.68
C ASP A 24 23.79 -1.13 -28.46
N GLU A 25 25.12 -1.23 -28.48
CA GLU A 25 25.94 -1.75 -27.37
C GLU A 25 26.21 -0.72 -26.25
N LYS A 26 25.73 0.52 -26.41
CA LYS A 26 25.98 1.61 -25.45
C LYS A 26 24.90 1.62 -24.40
N ALA A 27 25.30 1.73 -23.14
CA ALA A 27 24.39 1.81 -22.00
C ALA A 27 24.89 2.84 -20.99
N MET A 28 23.95 3.54 -20.36
CA MET A 28 24.23 4.48 -19.30
C MET A 28 23.08 4.43 -18.28
N CYS A 29 23.40 4.43 -16.99
CA CYS A 29 22.41 4.43 -15.91
C CYS A 29 22.77 5.43 -14.81
N ASP A 30 21.79 5.76 -13.98
CA ASP A 30 21.92 6.72 -12.87
C ASP A 30 22.63 6.16 -11.62
N SER A 31 23.42 5.10 -11.77
CA SER A 31 24.19 4.50 -10.68
C SER A 31 25.23 5.47 -10.11
N ASP A 32 25.84 6.30 -10.96
CA ASP A 32 26.86 7.28 -10.57
C ASP A 32 26.25 8.61 -10.07
N ASN A 33 26.36 8.83 -8.76
CA ASN A 33 25.76 9.96 -8.02
C ASN A 33 26.44 11.32 -8.27
N ARG A 34 27.23 11.49 -9.34
CA ARG A 34 28.06 12.69 -9.53
C ARG A 34 27.29 13.93 -9.99
N SER A 35 26.06 13.80 -10.53
CA SER A 35 25.23 14.98 -10.82
C SER A 35 23.72 14.68 -10.94
N ARG A 36 23.01 14.65 -9.79
CA ARG A 36 21.53 14.49 -9.74
C ARG A 36 20.77 15.42 -10.69
N LYS A 37 21.12 16.72 -10.71
CA LYS A 37 20.49 17.70 -11.61
C LYS A 37 20.68 17.39 -13.10
N ALA A 38 21.81 16.79 -13.50
CA ALA A 38 22.05 16.42 -14.90
C ALA A 38 21.13 15.27 -15.32
N TRP A 39 20.97 14.27 -14.44
CA TRP A 39 20.03 13.17 -14.63
C TRP A 39 18.57 13.64 -14.65
N SER A 40 18.20 14.55 -13.74
CA SER A 40 16.88 15.17 -13.73
C SER A 40 16.60 15.90 -15.06
N LEU A 41 17.54 16.72 -15.54
CA LEU A 41 17.40 17.43 -16.81
C LEU A 41 17.27 16.49 -18.01
N LEU A 42 18.11 15.46 -18.08
CA LEU A 42 18.05 14.47 -19.16
C LEU A 42 16.70 13.74 -19.16
N SER A 43 16.26 13.26 -18.00
CA SER A 43 14.97 12.58 -17.84
C SER A 43 13.81 13.47 -18.23
N TYR A 44 13.84 14.74 -17.81
CA TYR A 44 12.81 15.72 -18.13
C TYR A 44 12.72 15.98 -19.64
N LEU A 45 13.86 16.16 -20.32
CA LEU A 45 13.88 16.35 -21.77
C LEU A 45 13.32 15.13 -22.53
N ILE A 46 13.60 13.91 -22.06
CA ILE A 46 13.07 12.67 -22.67
C ILE A 46 11.56 12.55 -22.43
N ILE A 47 11.07 12.83 -21.22
CA ILE A 47 9.63 12.83 -20.93
C ILE A 47 8.90 13.86 -21.79
N LYS A 48 9.49 15.04 -21.98
CA LYS A 48 8.91 16.13 -22.79
C LYS A 48 9.26 16.06 -24.28
N ARG A 49 9.84 14.96 -24.77
CA ARG A 49 10.36 14.84 -26.15
C ARG A 49 9.34 15.07 -27.29
N ARG A 50 8.04 15.05 -26.98
CA ARG A 50 6.96 15.31 -27.94
C ARG A 50 6.57 16.79 -28.05
N GLY A 51 7.30 17.70 -27.39
CA GLY A 51 7.07 19.14 -27.47
C GLY A 51 8.33 19.96 -27.20
N ASP A 52 8.21 21.27 -27.39
CA ASP A 52 9.28 22.22 -27.11
C ASP A 52 9.24 22.63 -25.63
N VAL A 53 10.40 22.57 -24.95
CA VAL A 53 10.53 23.02 -23.56
C VAL A 53 11.33 24.30 -23.49
N SER A 54 10.69 25.36 -23.00
CA SER A 54 11.35 26.66 -22.84
C SER A 54 12.45 26.62 -21.77
N ILE A 55 13.43 27.52 -21.86
CA ILE A 55 14.47 27.66 -20.83
C ILE A 55 13.88 27.96 -19.45
N ASN A 56 12.80 28.75 -19.38
CA ASN A 56 12.14 29.07 -18.12
C ASN A 56 11.49 27.82 -17.51
N GLU A 57 10.81 27.01 -18.32
CA GLU A 57 10.21 25.75 -17.85
C GLU A 57 11.28 24.77 -17.36
N LEU A 58 12.37 24.58 -18.12
CA LEU A 58 13.51 23.75 -17.70
C LEU A 58 14.15 24.26 -16.42
N PHE A 59 14.29 25.59 -16.28
CA PHE A 59 14.87 26.17 -15.08
C PHE A 59 13.98 25.91 -13.86
N HIS A 60 12.67 26.18 -13.95
CA HIS A 60 11.72 25.92 -12.87
C HIS A 60 11.63 24.42 -12.50
N ALA A 61 11.69 23.53 -13.49
CA ALA A 61 11.65 22.09 -13.25
C ALA A 61 12.87 21.59 -12.45
N ILE A 62 14.06 22.17 -12.66
CA ILE A 62 15.34 21.68 -12.10
C ILE A 62 15.83 22.48 -10.88
N TRP A 63 15.52 23.77 -10.79
CA TRP A 63 15.95 24.65 -9.70
C TRP A 63 14.83 25.20 -8.83
N GLN A 64 13.56 24.84 -9.11
CA GLN A 64 12.40 25.32 -8.37
C GLN A 64 12.38 26.87 -8.32
N ASP A 65 11.93 27.46 -7.20
CA ASP A 65 11.94 28.92 -6.95
C ASP A 65 13.33 29.43 -6.51
N GLY A 66 14.40 28.68 -6.79
CA GLY A 66 15.76 29.09 -6.47
C GLY A 66 16.14 30.36 -7.23
N VAL A 67 16.41 31.45 -6.49
CA VAL A 67 16.93 32.69 -7.08
C VAL A 67 18.33 32.41 -7.64
N GLN A 68 18.46 32.45 -8.97
CA GLN A 68 19.73 32.47 -9.68
C GLN A 68 19.85 33.78 -10.44
N ASP A 69 20.97 34.49 -10.27
CA ASP A 69 21.22 35.76 -10.96
C ASP A 69 21.31 35.59 -12.49
N ASN A 70 21.64 34.37 -12.98
CA ASN A 70 21.70 34.04 -14.41
C ASN A 70 21.16 32.63 -14.72
N PRO A 71 19.83 32.45 -14.80
CA PRO A 71 19.18 31.16 -15.10
C PRO A 71 19.64 30.53 -16.41
N TYR A 72 19.86 31.37 -17.45
CA TYR A 72 20.30 30.92 -18.77
C TYR A 72 21.71 30.32 -18.73
N GLY A 73 22.66 31.00 -18.06
CA GLY A 73 24.04 30.53 -17.90
C GLY A 73 24.13 29.22 -17.12
N ALA A 74 23.34 29.09 -16.04
CA ALA A 74 23.26 27.88 -15.24
C ALA A 74 22.73 26.69 -16.06
N LEU A 75 21.64 26.89 -16.80
CA LEU A 75 21.07 25.83 -17.64
C LEU A 75 22.02 25.44 -18.78
N LYS A 76 22.67 26.41 -19.45
CA LYS A 76 23.68 26.13 -20.49
C LYS A 76 24.82 25.26 -19.94
N THR A 77 25.28 25.55 -18.73
CA THR A 77 26.32 24.77 -18.05
C THR A 77 25.84 23.36 -17.74
N LEU A 78 24.58 23.22 -17.30
CA LEU A 78 24.01 21.90 -17.01
C LEU A 78 23.80 21.06 -18.27
N VAL A 79 23.29 21.65 -19.35
CA VAL A 79 23.16 20.97 -20.65
C VAL A 79 24.52 20.53 -21.17
N PHE A 80 25.54 21.38 -21.07
CA PHE A 80 26.92 20.99 -21.42
C PHE A 80 27.38 19.78 -20.61
N ARG A 81 27.07 19.74 -19.31
CA ARG A 81 27.38 18.58 -18.46
C ARG A 81 26.62 17.32 -18.88
N VAL A 82 25.32 17.43 -19.19
CA VAL A 82 24.53 16.29 -19.71
C VAL A 82 25.12 15.78 -21.02
N ARG A 83 25.52 16.68 -21.92
CA ARG A 83 26.17 16.29 -23.19
C ARG A 83 27.49 15.56 -22.97
N LYS A 84 28.33 16.05 -22.04
CA LYS A 84 29.58 15.37 -21.66
C LYS A 84 29.34 14.00 -21.04
N MET A 85 28.29 13.86 -20.24
CA MET A 85 27.86 12.59 -19.65
C MET A 85 27.46 11.58 -20.74
N LEU A 86 26.67 12.01 -21.72
CA LEU A 86 26.28 11.21 -22.88
C LEU A 86 27.48 10.83 -23.76
N GLU A 87 28.37 11.79 -24.07
CA GLU A 87 29.59 11.56 -24.85
C GLU A 87 30.52 10.55 -24.19
N ALA A 88 30.68 10.61 -22.87
CA ALA A 88 31.51 9.67 -22.12
C ALA A 88 30.99 8.22 -22.20
N ALA A 89 29.67 8.05 -22.36
CA ALA A 89 29.03 6.76 -22.61
C ALA A 89 28.90 6.43 -24.11
N GLY A 90 29.51 7.22 -24.99
CA GLY A 90 29.57 6.98 -26.44
C GLY A 90 28.34 7.45 -27.23
N PHE A 91 27.39 8.15 -26.59
CA PHE A 91 26.20 8.65 -27.27
C PHE A 91 26.51 9.95 -28.06
N PRO A 92 25.91 10.16 -29.24
CA PRO A 92 26.10 11.37 -30.04
C PRO A 92 25.33 12.55 -29.44
N SER A 93 25.82 13.10 -28.34
CA SER A 93 25.09 14.04 -27.48
C SER A 93 24.54 15.29 -28.19
N GLN A 94 25.26 15.81 -29.19
CA GLN A 94 24.87 16.99 -29.97
C GLN A 94 23.70 16.68 -30.91
N ASP A 95 23.60 15.44 -31.37
CA ASP A 95 22.49 14.98 -32.21
C ASP A 95 21.28 14.58 -31.36
N LEU A 96 21.48 14.20 -30.09
CA LEU A 96 20.39 13.81 -29.18
C LEU A 96 19.74 15.00 -28.48
N ILE A 97 20.51 16.02 -28.10
CA ILE A 97 20.00 17.21 -27.42
C ILE A 97 20.20 18.42 -28.32
N LEU A 98 19.11 18.93 -28.90
CA LEU A 98 19.14 20.09 -29.77
C LEU A 98 19.01 21.39 -28.97
N SER A 99 19.63 22.45 -29.47
CA SER A 99 19.50 23.82 -28.96
C SER A 99 18.89 24.69 -30.06
N GLN A 100 17.62 25.09 -29.93
CA GLN A 100 16.94 25.89 -30.94
C GLN A 100 16.14 27.03 -30.29
N LYS A 101 16.27 28.25 -30.82
CA LYS A 101 15.44 29.43 -30.47
C LYS A 101 15.23 29.69 -28.96
N GLY A 102 16.26 29.47 -28.14
CA GLY A 102 16.14 29.67 -26.69
C GLY A 102 15.37 28.55 -25.96
N ALA A 103 15.37 27.34 -26.52
CA ALA A 103 14.85 26.12 -25.94
C ALA A 103 15.86 24.97 -26.09
N TYR A 104 15.70 23.94 -25.27
CA TYR A 104 16.39 22.65 -25.43
C TYR A 104 15.35 21.56 -25.63
N MET A 105 15.64 20.61 -26.51
CA MET A 105 14.75 19.49 -26.80
C MET A 105 15.54 18.20 -26.98
N TRP A 106 14.91 17.09 -26.61
CA TRP A 106 15.33 15.78 -27.08
C TRP A 106 14.99 15.65 -28.56
N ASN A 107 15.93 15.22 -29.39
CA ASN A 107 15.77 15.25 -30.83
C ASN A 107 14.68 14.25 -31.31
N PRO A 108 13.55 14.73 -31.86
CA PRO A 108 12.47 13.85 -32.32
C PRO A 108 12.84 13.04 -33.57
N ALA A 109 13.94 13.40 -34.26
CA ALA A 109 14.44 12.64 -35.41
C ALA A 109 15.16 11.34 -35.01
N TRP A 110 15.24 11.02 -33.72
CA TRP A 110 15.73 9.74 -33.19
C TRP A 110 14.56 8.99 -32.54
N GLU A 111 14.30 7.78 -33.02
CA GLU A 111 13.27 6.93 -32.42
C GLU A 111 13.65 6.60 -30.97
N THR A 112 12.75 6.96 -30.06
CA THR A 112 13.00 6.82 -28.61
C THR A 112 11.80 6.15 -27.96
N GLU A 113 12.00 4.89 -27.57
CA GLU A 113 11.06 4.08 -26.81
C GLU A 113 11.29 4.30 -25.32
N VAL A 114 10.22 4.64 -24.60
CA VAL A 114 10.27 4.88 -23.15
C VAL A 114 9.28 3.94 -22.49
N ASP A 115 9.75 3.19 -21.48
CA ASP A 115 8.93 2.23 -20.73
C ASP A 115 7.64 2.86 -20.17
N THR A 116 7.69 4.10 -19.71
CA THR A 116 6.53 4.85 -19.22
C THR A 116 5.42 4.99 -20.25
N ASP A 117 5.76 5.32 -21.49
CA ASP A 117 4.78 5.54 -22.55
C ASP A 117 4.13 4.23 -22.97
N ARG A 118 4.93 3.16 -23.05
CA ARG A 118 4.44 1.82 -23.38
C ARG A 118 3.54 1.29 -22.28
N PHE A 119 3.97 1.40 -21.03
CA PHE A 119 3.20 1.02 -19.84
C PHE A 119 1.87 1.77 -19.78
N GLU A 120 1.88 3.10 -19.94
CA GLU A 120 0.68 3.93 -19.90
C GLU A 120 -0.29 3.56 -21.02
N SER A 121 0.22 3.34 -22.24
CA SER A 121 -0.60 2.90 -23.37
C SER A 121 -1.24 1.54 -23.12
N LEU A 122 -0.51 0.58 -22.54
CA LEU A 122 -1.04 -0.74 -22.22
C LEU A 122 -2.10 -0.65 -21.12
N CYS A 123 -1.79 0.03 -20.01
CA CYS A 123 -2.72 0.21 -18.89
C CYS A 123 -4.01 0.91 -19.32
N ARG A 124 -3.94 1.94 -20.17
CA ARG A 124 -5.13 2.59 -20.71
C ARG A 124 -6.03 1.63 -21.48
N ARG A 125 -5.43 0.78 -22.32
CA ARG A 125 -6.18 -0.21 -23.10
C ARG A 125 -6.76 -1.34 -22.24
N ILE A 126 -6.01 -1.81 -21.23
CA ILE A 126 -6.42 -2.90 -20.34
C ILE A 126 -7.53 -2.48 -19.39
N LEU A 127 -7.43 -1.26 -18.86
CA LEU A 127 -8.35 -0.73 -17.85
C LEU A 127 -9.53 0.04 -18.47
N ASP A 128 -9.66 0.03 -19.80
CA ASP A 128 -10.80 0.63 -20.51
C ASP A 128 -12.04 -0.26 -20.37
N PRO A 129 -13.13 0.22 -19.73
CA PRO A 129 -14.36 -0.56 -19.58
C PRO A 129 -15.08 -0.84 -20.91
N GLU A 130 -14.83 -0.07 -21.96
CA GLU A 130 -15.53 -0.19 -23.26
C GLU A 130 -14.91 -1.24 -24.18
N LEU A 131 -13.69 -1.70 -23.89
CA LEU A 131 -13.01 -2.75 -24.66
C LEU A 131 -13.33 -4.12 -24.05
N ASP A 132 -13.95 -5.04 -24.81
CA ASP A 132 -14.21 -6.42 -24.39
C ASP A 132 -12.86 -7.11 -24.11
N GLY A 133 -12.46 -7.17 -22.83
CA GLY A 133 -11.14 -7.58 -22.32
C GLY A 133 -10.76 -9.05 -22.56
N LYS A 134 -11.42 -9.72 -23.51
CA LYS A 134 -11.02 -11.04 -24.01
C LYS A 134 -9.68 -10.88 -24.75
N ASN A 135 -8.71 -11.70 -24.33
CA ASN A 135 -7.36 -11.79 -24.91
C ASN A 135 -6.39 -10.61 -24.64
N MET A 136 -6.51 -9.88 -23.53
CA MET A 136 -5.50 -8.88 -23.12
C MET A 136 -4.41 -9.42 -22.17
N TRP A 137 -4.34 -10.73 -21.93
CA TRP A 137 -3.42 -11.27 -20.90
C TRP A 137 -1.93 -11.01 -21.21
N GLU A 138 -1.52 -11.17 -22.47
CA GLU A 138 -0.14 -10.86 -22.89
C GLU A 138 0.21 -9.39 -22.66
N ALA A 139 -0.76 -8.49 -22.91
CA ALA A 139 -0.60 -7.06 -22.65
C ALA A 139 -0.48 -6.77 -21.15
N CYS A 140 -1.22 -7.49 -20.30
CA CYS A 140 -1.09 -7.38 -18.85
C CYS A 140 0.30 -7.81 -18.37
N LEU A 141 0.79 -8.95 -18.85
CA LEU A 141 2.13 -9.45 -18.52
C LEU A 141 3.22 -8.46 -18.97
N GLU A 142 3.11 -7.94 -20.19
CA GLU A 142 4.04 -6.92 -20.69
C GLU A 142 4.05 -5.68 -19.80
N ALA A 143 2.87 -5.13 -19.47
CA ALA A 143 2.75 -3.96 -18.60
C ALA A 143 3.31 -4.23 -17.18
N PHE A 144 3.07 -5.43 -16.65
CA PHE A 144 3.58 -5.85 -15.35
C PHE A 144 5.11 -5.95 -15.33
N GLU A 145 5.74 -6.44 -16.40
CA GLU A 145 7.20 -6.52 -16.52
C GLU A 145 7.90 -5.17 -16.74
N LEU A 146 7.19 -4.20 -17.30
CA LEU A 146 7.70 -2.84 -17.49
C LEU A 146 7.81 -2.09 -16.15
N TYR A 147 6.83 -2.25 -15.25
CA TYR A 147 6.82 -1.56 -13.97
C TYR A 147 7.67 -2.29 -12.91
N ARG A 148 8.96 -1.96 -12.84
CA ARG A 148 9.93 -2.63 -11.94
C ARG A 148 10.16 -1.93 -10.61
N GLY A 149 9.51 -0.79 -10.40
CA GLY A 149 9.66 0.03 -9.21
C GLY A 149 9.14 1.44 -9.45
N ILE A 150 9.21 2.26 -8.40
CA ILE A 150 8.76 3.65 -8.46
C ILE A 150 9.49 4.40 -9.58
N PHE A 151 8.78 5.32 -10.24
CA PHE A 151 9.31 6.19 -11.28
C PHE A 151 10.46 7.06 -10.75
N LEU A 152 11.63 6.98 -11.39
CA LEU A 152 12.84 7.77 -11.09
C LEU A 152 13.13 7.93 -9.58
N PRO A 153 13.39 6.84 -8.85
CA PRO A 153 13.50 6.88 -7.39
C PRO A 153 14.68 7.74 -6.91
N ARG A 154 15.74 7.90 -7.73
CA ARG A 154 16.90 8.77 -7.43
C ARG A 154 16.64 10.26 -7.65
N SER A 155 15.55 10.59 -8.32
CA SER A 155 15.09 11.96 -8.59
C SER A 155 13.77 12.26 -7.87
N SER A 156 13.41 11.50 -6.83
CA SER A 156 12.15 11.67 -6.08
C SER A 156 12.00 13.03 -5.41
N GLU A 157 13.09 13.76 -5.18
CA GLU A 157 13.11 15.11 -4.61
C GLU A 157 12.73 16.20 -5.63
N GLU A 158 12.71 15.88 -6.92
CA GLU A 158 12.39 16.82 -7.99
C GLU A 158 10.87 17.04 -8.04
N SER A 159 10.43 18.30 -8.10
CA SER A 159 9.02 18.67 -7.95
C SER A 159 8.09 18.08 -9.02
N TRP A 160 8.62 17.85 -10.23
CA TRP A 160 7.89 17.27 -11.34
C TRP A 160 7.79 15.73 -11.26
N VAL A 161 8.68 15.07 -10.52
CA VAL A 161 8.72 13.59 -10.43
C VAL A 161 7.61 13.06 -9.54
N GLY A 162 7.33 13.72 -8.41
CA GLY A 162 6.32 13.28 -7.44
C GLY A 162 4.93 13.01 -8.06
N PRO A 163 4.32 13.97 -8.79
CA PRO A 163 3.03 13.76 -9.44
C PRO A 163 3.02 12.63 -10.46
N MET A 164 4.09 12.48 -11.26
CA MET A 164 4.20 11.41 -12.26
C MET A 164 4.39 10.03 -11.60
N ALA A 165 5.21 9.97 -10.55
CA ALA A 165 5.40 8.76 -9.78
C ALA A 165 4.09 8.28 -9.15
N ALA A 166 3.30 9.18 -8.56
CA ALA A 166 1.99 8.86 -8.02
C ALA A 166 1.03 8.36 -9.12
N TYR A 167 0.99 9.04 -10.27
CA TYR A 167 0.15 8.64 -11.40
C TYR A 167 0.45 7.22 -11.90
N TYR A 168 1.71 6.93 -12.20
CA TYR A 168 2.10 5.60 -12.68
C TYR A 168 1.91 4.52 -11.61
N HIS A 169 2.14 4.87 -10.34
CA HIS A 169 1.91 3.95 -9.24
C HIS A 169 0.43 3.56 -9.11
N THR A 170 -0.49 4.52 -9.24
CA THR A 170 -1.93 4.22 -9.26
C THR A 170 -2.33 3.34 -10.44
N LEU A 171 -1.76 3.55 -11.63
CA LEU A 171 -1.99 2.67 -12.78
C LEU A 171 -1.50 1.24 -12.50
N TYR A 172 -0.31 1.10 -11.90
CA TYR A 172 0.25 -0.19 -11.53
C TYR A 172 -0.63 -0.93 -10.50
N GLN A 173 -1.09 -0.24 -9.45
CA GLN A 173 -2.00 -0.83 -8.47
C GLN A 173 -3.28 -1.36 -9.14
N LYS A 174 -3.90 -0.56 -10.02
CA LYS A 174 -5.08 -0.99 -10.79
C LYS A 174 -4.80 -2.19 -11.70
N LEU A 175 -3.66 -2.22 -12.37
CA LEU A 175 -3.24 -3.33 -13.22
C LEU A 175 -3.12 -4.63 -12.41
N VAL A 176 -2.42 -4.59 -11.27
CA VAL A 176 -2.22 -5.77 -10.41
C VAL A 176 -3.56 -6.30 -9.88
N VAL A 177 -4.44 -5.41 -9.42
CA VAL A 177 -5.79 -5.79 -8.97
C VAL A 177 -6.58 -6.44 -10.12
N TYR A 178 -6.59 -5.84 -11.30
CA TYR A 178 -7.25 -6.40 -12.49
C TYR A 178 -6.71 -7.81 -12.83
N MET A 179 -5.39 -7.99 -12.81
CA MET A 179 -4.75 -9.28 -13.09
C MET A 179 -5.13 -10.32 -12.03
N ALA A 180 -5.09 -9.97 -10.75
CA ALA A 180 -5.44 -10.86 -9.65
C ALA A 180 -6.91 -11.30 -9.73
N GLU A 181 -7.83 -10.37 -9.95
CA GLU A 181 -9.25 -10.69 -10.10
C GLU A 181 -9.53 -11.61 -11.29
N LYS A 182 -8.84 -11.39 -12.42
CA LYS A 182 -8.95 -12.25 -13.60
C LYS A 182 -8.49 -13.66 -13.30
N LEU A 183 -7.29 -13.82 -12.75
CA LEU A 183 -6.74 -15.13 -12.40
C LEU A 183 -7.57 -15.84 -11.33
N ILE A 184 -8.15 -15.13 -10.37
CA ILE A 184 -9.06 -15.71 -9.39
C ILE A 184 -10.31 -16.28 -10.05
N ARG A 185 -10.92 -15.57 -11.01
CA ARG A 185 -12.07 -16.08 -11.78
C ARG A 185 -11.71 -17.35 -12.55
N ASP A 186 -10.48 -17.40 -13.07
CA ASP A 186 -9.94 -18.54 -13.81
C ASP A 186 -9.40 -19.65 -12.89
N LYS A 187 -9.45 -19.46 -11.56
CA LYS A 187 -8.91 -20.36 -10.51
C LYS A 187 -7.40 -20.61 -10.58
N GLU A 188 -6.66 -19.71 -11.21
CA GLU A 188 -5.20 -19.74 -11.35
C GLU A 188 -4.50 -19.16 -10.11
N TYR A 189 -4.77 -19.74 -8.93
CA TYR A 189 -4.35 -19.18 -7.65
C TYR A 189 -2.82 -19.09 -7.47
N ALA A 190 -2.05 -20.03 -8.03
CA ALA A 190 -0.59 -20.00 -7.97
C ALA A 190 -0.01 -18.74 -8.65
N GLN A 191 -0.57 -18.35 -9.80
CA GLN A 191 -0.14 -17.15 -10.52
C GLN A 191 -0.53 -15.86 -9.77
N VAL A 192 -1.69 -15.86 -9.09
CA VAL A 192 -2.09 -14.73 -8.21
C VAL A 192 -1.04 -14.50 -7.14
N GLU A 193 -0.59 -15.58 -6.48
CA GLU A 193 0.43 -15.47 -5.44
C GLU A 193 1.75 -14.91 -5.99
N GLU A 194 2.20 -15.36 -7.16
CA GLU A 194 3.44 -14.86 -7.78
C GLU A 194 3.36 -13.35 -8.07
N ILE A 195 2.30 -12.91 -8.74
CA ILE A 195 2.08 -11.51 -9.13
C ILE A 195 1.98 -10.64 -7.87
N CYS A 196 1.16 -11.04 -6.90
CA CYS A 196 1.00 -10.28 -5.66
C CYS A 196 2.29 -10.25 -4.83
N GLN A 197 3.06 -11.33 -4.77
CA GLN A 197 4.34 -11.35 -4.05
C GLN A 197 5.35 -10.39 -4.68
N ARG A 198 5.43 -10.33 -6.01
CA ARG A 198 6.26 -9.34 -6.72
C ARG A 198 5.76 -7.92 -6.47
N ALA A 199 4.45 -7.71 -6.50
CA ALA A 199 3.85 -6.39 -6.28
C ALA A 199 4.07 -5.88 -4.84
N ILE A 200 3.99 -6.75 -3.83
CA ILE A 200 4.33 -6.44 -2.43
C ILE A 200 5.80 -6.05 -2.28
N GLY A 201 6.69 -6.58 -3.12
CA GLY A 201 8.09 -6.18 -3.17
C GLY A 201 8.29 -4.72 -3.61
N ILE A 202 7.35 -4.16 -4.37
CA ILE A 202 7.37 -2.77 -4.84
C ILE A 202 6.59 -1.85 -3.89
N ASP A 203 5.36 -2.24 -3.53
CA ASP A 203 4.54 -1.56 -2.55
C ASP A 203 4.09 -2.53 -1.46
N ARG A 204 4.89 -2.55 -0.40
CA ARG A 204 4.64 -3.39 0.78
C ARG A 204 3.33 -3.07 1.49
N PHE A 205 2.81 -1.85 1.33
CA PHE A 205 1.67 -1.36 2.10
C PHE A 205 0.36 -1.32 1.30
N ALA A 206 0.37 -1.75 0.03
CA ALA A 206 -0.84 -1.96 -0.75
C ALA A 206 -1.66 -3.13 -0.18
N GLU A 207 -2.80 -2.81 0.43
CA GLU A 207 -3.69 -3.77 1.07
C GLU A 207 -4.24 -4.83 0.10
N ASP A 208 -4.66 -4.41 -1.10
CA ASP A 208 -5.22 -5.31 -2.11
C ASP A 208 -4.24 -6.41 -2.52
N PHE A 209 -2.93 -6.12 -2.57
CA PHE A 209 -1.94 -7.13 -2.95
C PHE A 209 -1.85 -8.24 -1.89
N HIS A 210 -1.93 -7.88 -0.61
CA HIS A 210 -2.01 -8.86 0.46
C HIS A 210 -3.34 -9.60 0.45
N TYR A 211 -4.45 -8.90 0.21
CA TYR A 211 -5.79 -9.48 0.12
C TYR A 211 -5.81 -10.64 -0.87
N TYR A 212 -5.42 -10.37 -2.13
CA TYR A 212 -5.48 -11.37 -3.19
C TYR A 212 -4.51 -12.52 -2.98
N ARG A 213 -3.33 -12.26 -2.41
CA ARG A 213 -2.38 -13.31 -2.05
C ARG A 213 -2.91 -14.23 -0.94
N ILE A 214 -3.56 -13.68 0.08
CA ILE A 214 -4.18 -14.46 1.16
C ILE A 214 -5.35 -15.28 0.60
N TYR A 215 -6.18 -14.65 -0.24
CA TYR A 215 -7.31 -15.31 -0.89
C TYR A 215 -6.84 -16.46 -1.79
N ALA A 216 -5.75 -16.29 -2.53
CA ALA A 216 -5.16 -17.33 -3.37
C ALA A 216 -4.63 -18.52 -2.57
N ALA A 217 -4.00 -18.28 -1.40
CA ALA A 217 -3.59 -19.38 -0.51
C ALA A 217 -4.81 -20.17 -0.02
N TYR A 218 -5.88 -19.47 0.37
CA TYR A 218 -7.13 -20.12 0.76
C TYR A 218 -7.76 -20.93 -0.39
N GLY A 219 -7.79 -20.38 -1.61
CA GLY A 219 -8.28 -21.07 -2.81
C GLY A 219 -7.51 -22.33 -3.20
N GLN A 220 -6.25 -22.45 -2.75
CA GLN A 220 -5.42 -23.65 -2.90
C GLN A 220 -5.64 -24.68 -1.78
N GLY A 221 -6.52 -24.42 -0.82
CA GLY A 221 -6.73 -25.26 0.36
C GLY A 221 -5.72 -25.03 1.49
N GLU A 222 -4.82 -24.05 1.36
CA GLU A 222 -3.81 -23.73 2.38
C GLU A 222 -4.37 -22.79 3.47
N GLN A 223 -5.42 -23.22 4.16
CA GLN A 223 -6.17 -22.39 5.09
C GLN A 223 -5.31 -21.84 6.24
N GLU A 224 -4.46 -22.68 6.84
CA GLU A 224 -3.55 -22.24 7.92
C GLU A 224 -2.58 -21.15 7.45
N THR A 225 -2.04 -21.31 6.23
CA THR A 225 -1.16 -20.33 5.59
C THR A 225 -1.91 -19.00 5.38
N ALA A 226 -3.14 -19.04 4.88
CA ALA A 226 -3.97 -17.85 4.68
C ALA A 226 -4.24 -17.11 6.00
N LEU A 227 -4.64 -17.84 7.05
CA LEU A 227 -4.90 -17.27 8.38
C LEU A 227 -3.64 -16.65 9.00
N LYS A 228 -2.49 -17.32 8.87
CA LYS A 228 -1.21 -16.79 9.34
C LYS A 228 -0.83 -15.50 8.61
N ARG A 229 -0.89 -15.50 7.28
CA ARG A 229 -0.60 -14.32 6.45
C ARG A 229 -1.52 -13.14 6.79
N TYR A 230 -2.83 -13.38 6.98
CA TYR A 230 -3.77 -12.35 7.40
C TYR A 230 -3.35 -11.68 8.73
N LYS A 231 -2.99 -12.49 9.73
CA LYS A 231 -2.53 -11.98 11.04
C LYS A 231 -1.24 -11.18 10.91
N ASP A 232 -0.25 -11.71 10.20
CA ASP A 232 1.05 -11.06 9.98
C ASP A 232 0.89 -9.72 9.26
N THR A 233 0.06 -9.66 8.21
CA THR A 233 -0.24 -8.43 7.45
C THR A 233 -0.95 -7.40 8.32
N THR A 234 -1.95 -7.84 9.10
CA THR A 234 -2.70 -6.97 10.01
C THR A 234 -1.78 -6.36 11.07
N ASP A 235 -0.89 -7.16 11.66
CA ASP A 235 0.11 -6.70 12.62
C ASP A 235 1.10 -5.71 11.98
N MET A 236 1.56 -5.98 10.75
CA MET A 236 2.43 -5.07 9.99
C MET A 236 1.77 -3.70 9.79
N PHE A 237 0.52 -3.65 9.33
CA PHE A 237 -0.21 -2.39 9.12
C PHE A 237 -0.35 -1.59 10.41
N TYR A 238 -0.70 -2.27 11.50
CA TYR A 238 -0.87 -1.63 12.79
C TYR A 238 0.43 -1.13 13.41
N ARG A 239 1.54 -1.88 13.31
CA ARG A 239 2.79 -1.56 14.01
C ARG A 239 3.69 -0.63 13.22
N GLU A 240 3.82 -0.85 11.91
CA GLU A 240 4.82 -0.14 11.10
C GLU A 240 4.31 1.17 10.51
N ARG A 241 3.03 1.23 10.11
CA ARG A 241 2.46 2.41 9.45
C ARG A 241 1.33 3.09 10.21
N LEU A 242 0.93 2.57 11.36
CA LEU A 242 -0.30 3.01 12.04
C LEU A 242 -1.47 3.09 11.06
N MET A 243 -1.58 2.10 10.17
CA MET A 243 -2.67 1.96 9.24
C MET A 243 -3.70 0.99 9.80
N THR A 244 -4.97 1.36 9.71
CA THR A 244 -6.07 0.45 10.04
C THR A 244 -6.48 -0.22 8.74
N PRO A 245 -6.48 -1.57 8.67
CA PRO A 245 -6.95 -2.26 7.48
C PRO A 245 -8.39 -1.86 7.15
N SER A 246 -8.74 -1.84 5.87
CA SER A 246 -10.10 -1.56 5.42
C SER A 246 -11.07 -2.62 5.92
N GLU A 247 -12.37 -2.28 5.89
CA GLU A 247 -13.41 -3.24 6.21
C GLU A 247 -13.39 -4.44 5.26
N HIS A 248 -13.13 -4.20 3.97
CA HIS A 248 -13.03 -5.25 2.97
C HIS A 248 -11.93 -6.27 3.32
N PHE A 249 -10.76 -5.77 3.73
CA PHE A 249 -9.67 -6.64 4.18
C PHE A 249 -10.03 -7.40 5.46
N LYS A 250 -10.62 -6.74 6.46
CA LYS A 250 -11.05 -7.39 7.70
C LYS A 250 -12.10 -8.49 7.46
N GLU A 251 -12.99 -8.29 6.48
CA GLU A 251 -13.99 -9.28 6.10
C GLU A 251 -13.37 -10.52 5.44
N LEU A 252 -12.14 -10.45 4.91
CA LEU A 252 -11.41 -11.61 4.41
C LEU A 252 -11.24 -12.70 5.48
N TYR A 253 -11.05 -12.31 6.75
CA TYR A 253 -10.92 -13.27 7.85
C TYR A 253 -12.08 -14.26 7.89
N LYS A 254 -13.32 -13.78 7.66
CA LYS A 254 -14.52 -14.62 7.62
C LYS A 254 -14.47 -15.64 6.50
N VAL A 255 -13.98 -15.24 5.33
CA VAL A 255 -13.89 -16.11 4.15
C VAL A 255 -12.90 -17.22 4.44
N ILE A 256 -11.72 -16.88 4.94
CA ILE A 256 -10.62 -17.84 5.17
C ILE A 256 -10.77 -18.65 6.46
N SER A 257 -11.64 -18.25 7.39
CA SER A 257 -11.91 -19.01 8.63
C SER A 257 -12.98 -20.08 8.46
N ASN A 258 -13.79 -20.03 7.41
CA ASN A 258 -14.83 -21.02 7.17
C ASN A 258 -14.17 -22.32 6.70
N SER A 259 -14.16 -23.36 7.53
CA SER A 259 -13.92 -24.72 7.05
C SER A 259 -15.22 -25.28 6.47
N GLU A 260 -15.15 -26.00 5.36
CA GLU A 260 -16.19 -26.96 5.01
C GLU A 260 -16.18 -28.03 6.11
N GLN A 261 -17.14 -27.96 7.03
CA GLN A 261 -17.31 -29.00 8.04
C GLN A 261 -17.88 -30.23 7.34
N GLU A 262 -17.20 -31.38 7.47
CA GLU A 262 -17.81 -32.67 7.16
C GLU A 262 -19.13 -32.80 7.94
N VAL A 263 -20.10 -33.52 7.38
CA VAL A 263 -21.39 -33.74 8.04
C VAL A 263 -21.17 -34.64 9.26
N VAL A 264 -20.92 -34.02 10.40
CA VAL A 264 -20.87 -34.69 11.70
C VAL A 264 -22.30 -34.83 12.21
N THR A 265 -22.77 -36.05 12.40
CA THR A 265 -24.12 -36.35 12.94
C THR A 265 -24.14 -36.51 14.45
N ASP A 266 -22.98 -36.44 15.11
CA ASP A 266 -22.82 -36.62 16.55
C ASP A 266 -22.66 -35.28 17.25
N LEU A 267 -23.62 -34.94 18.12
CA LEU A 267 -23.62 -33.70 18.91
C LEU A 267 -22.49 -33.65 19.93
N ASP A 268 -22.01 -34.78 20.44
CA ASP A 268 -20.89 -34.82 21.38
C ASP A 268 -19.60 -34.46 20.67
N VAL A 269 -19.39 -35.00 19.46
CA VAL A 269 -18.27 -34.63 18.58
C VAL A 269 -18.35 -33.16 18.16
N ILE A 270 -19.55 -32.64 17.91
CA ILE A 270 -19.76 -31.21 17.62
C ILE A 270 -19.43 -30.35 18.85
N GLN A 271 -19.87 -30.72 20.05
CA GLN A 271 -19.56 -29.99 21.28
C GLN A 271 -18.07 -30.02 21.61
N GLU A 272 -17.42 -31.17 21.40
CA GLU A 272 -15.99 -31.32 21.56
C GLU A 272 -15.23 -30.44 20.55
N ASN A 273 -15.63 -30.40 19.29
CA ASN A 273 -15.07 -29.49 18.27
C ASN A 273 -15.34 -28.00 18.56
N LEU A 274 -16.53 -27.65 19.05
CA LEU A 274 -16.89 -26.28 19.45
C LEU A 274 -16.13 -25.83 20.71
N GLY A 275 -15.83 -26.79 21.61
CA GLY A 275 -15.08 -26.56 22.85
C GLY A 275 -13.55 -26.60 22.69
N THR A 276 -13.04 -27.21 21.61
CA THR A 276 -11.60 -27.35 21.32
C THR A 276 -11.06 -26.31 20.34
N GLY A 277 -11.91 -25.39 19.88
CA GLY A 277 -11.52 -24.23 19.08
C GLY A 277 -10.76 -23.18 19.90
N GLY A 278 -9.52 -23.48 20.29
CA GLY A 278 -8.56 -22.49 20.78
C GLY A 278 -9.11 -21.55 21.83
N ALA A 279 -9.75 -22.08 22.88
CA ALA A 279 -9.76 -21.40 24.17
C ALA A 279 -8.28 -21.23 24.56
N GLY A 280 -7.65 -20.17 24.06
CA GLY A 280 -6.33 -19.76 24.49
C GLY A 280 -6.40 -19.73 26.01
N GLU A 281 -5.56 -20.54 26.64
CA GLU A 281 -5.44 -20.77 28.07
C GLU A 281 -5.14 -19.46 28.81
N GLY A 282 -6.14 -18.60 28.91
CA GLY A 282 -6.05 -17.26 29.43
C GLY A 282 -7.32 -16.95 30.20
N HIS A 283 -7.22 -16.94 31.52
CA HIS A 283 -8.20 -16.28 32.36
C HIS A 283 -8.37 -14.82 31.90
N GLY A 284 -9.55 -14.45 31.40
CA GLY A 284 -9.82 -13.09 30.92
C GLY A 284 -10.82 -13.03 29.77
N ALA A 285 -11.07 -11.83 29.25
CA ALA A 285 -11.99 -11.62 28.13
C ALA A 285 -11.55 -12.27 26.83
N TYR A 286 -12.54 -12.58 25.99
CA TYR A 286 -12.36 -13.15 24.67
C TYR A 286 -11.95 -12.07 23.66
N GLN A 287 -10.71 -12.16 23.18
CA GLN A 287 -10.22 -11.33 22.08
C GLN A 287 -10.58 -11.98 20.74
N CYS A 288 -11.37 -11.28 19.92
CA CYS A 288 -11.74 -11.77 18.59
C CYS A 288 -11.35 -10.80 17.47
N GLU A 289 -11.33 -11.31 16.24
CA GLU A 289 -11.21 -10.48 15.04
C GLU A 289 -12.45 -9.60 14.85
N TYR A 290 -12.26 -8.43 14.24
CA TYR A 290 -13.34 -7.44 14.09
C TYR A 290 -14.55 -7.99 13.32
N ALA A 291 -14.32 -8.82 12.30
CA ALA A 291 -15.39 -9.48 11.55
C ALA A 291 -16.24 -10.43 12.43
N VAL A 292 -15.63 -11.08 13.42
CA VAL A 292 -16.33 -11.94 14.39
C VAL A 292 -17.09 -11.06 15.39
N PHE A 293 -16.46 -10.00 15.89
CA PHE A 293 -17.09 -9.02 16.79
C PHE A 293 -18.40 -8.46 16.20
N LYS A 294 -18.39 -8.07 14.92
CA LYS A 294 -19.58 -7.58 14.20
C LYS A 294 -20.74 -8.57 14.25
N ARG A 295 -20.48 -9.88 14.15
CA ARG A 295 -21.52 -10.91 14.24
C ARG A 295 -22.04 -11.10 15.66
N LEU A 296 -21.16 -11.06 16.66
CA LEU A 296 -21.55 -11.15 18.07
C LEU A 296 -22.44 -9.98 18.46
N VAL A 297 -22.12 -8.76 18.01
CA VAL A 297 -22.98 -7.58 18.17
C VAL A 297 -24.35 -7.80 17.50
N GLN A 298 -24.39 -8.35 16.28
CA GLN A 298 -25.67 -8.64 15.60
C GLN A 298 -26.52 -9.68 16.34
N LEU A 299 -25.89 -10.68 16.96
CA LEU A 299 -26.56 -11.68 17.77
C LEU A 299 -27.14 -11.05 19.05
N GLU A 300 -26.34 -10.25 19.75
CA GLU A 300 -26.78 -9.53 20.97
C GLU A 300 -27.90 -8.53 20.68
N ARG A 301 -27.85 -7.79 19.56
CA ARG A 301 -28.97 -6.91 19.15
C ARG A 301 -30.30 -7.66 19.06
N ARG A 302 -30.29 -8.85 18.47
CA ARG A 302 -31.49 -9.72 18.39
C ARG A 302 -31.90 -10.29 19.74
N GLY A 303 -30.96 -10.44 20.67
CA GLY A 303 -31.22 -10.83 22.06
C GLY A 303 -31.93 -9.73 22.85
N VAL A 304 -31.41 -8.49 22.75
CA VAL A 304 -31.96 -7.29 23.39
C VAL A 304 -33.42 -7.04 23.01
N GLU A 305 -33.78 -7.23 21.73
CA GLU A 305 -35.17 -7.12 21.26
C GLU A 305 -36.14 -8.10 21.96
N ARG A 306 -35.63 -9.22 22.48
CA ARG A 306 -36.43 -10.28 23.10
C ARG A 306 -36.45 -10.22 24.63
N SER A 307 -35.31 -9.96 25.27
CA SER A 307 -35.19 -9.98 26.74
C SER A 307 -35.40 -8.61 27.39
N GLY A 308 -35.21 -7.52 26.63
CA GLY A 308 -35.23 -6.16 27.17
C GLY A 308 -33.97 -5.79 27.97
N ASP A 309 -32.93 -6.62 27.94
CA ASP A 309 -31.65 -6.33 28.63
C ASP A 309 -30.89 -5.21 27.92
N SER A 310 -30.14 -4.42 28.69
CA SER A 310 -29.24 -3.41 28.15
C SER A 310 -27.87 -4.01 27.86
N VAL A 311 -27.43 -3.91 26.60
CA VAL A 311 -26.06 -4.24 26.18
C VAL A 311 -25.33 -2.93 25.89
N TYR A 312 -24.07 -2.83 26.33
CA TYR A 312 -23.27 -1.63 26.16
C TYR A 312 -22.09 -1.87 25.22
N LEU A 313 -21.87 -0.91 24.32
CA LEU A 313 -20.66 -0.82 23.51
C LEU A 313 -19.70 0.18 24.15
N CYS A 314 -18.45 -0.21 24.29
CA CYS A 314 -17.41 0.70 24.74
C CYS A 314 -16.26 0.79 23.75
N LEU A 315 -15.85 2.02 23.44
CA LEU A 315 -14.70 2.31 22.59
C LEU A 315 -13.58 2.92 23.44
N LEU A 316 -12.48 2.20 23.60
CA LEU A 316 -11.25 2.69 24.24
C LEU A 316 -10.34 3.30 23.19
N THR A 317 -9.85 4.51 23.42
CA THR A 317 -8.97 5.26 22.51
C THR A 317 -7.68 5.67 23.21
N VAL A 318 -6.54 5.22 22.67
CA VAL A 318 -5.19 5.59 23.11
C VAL A 318 -4.71 6.83 22.36
N GLY A 319 -4.30 7.86 23.09
CA GLY A 319 -3.72 9.07 22.51
C GLY A 319 -2.90 9.90 23.49
N ASP A 320 -2.50 11.08 23.05
CA ASP A 320 -2.04 12.19 23.90
C ASP A 320 -3.19 12.61 24.85
N ARG A 321 -2.87 13.30 25.95
CA ARG A 321 -3.83 14.06 26.78
C ARG A 321 -4.76 14.99 25.97
N LYS A 322 -4.31 15.45 24.80
CA LYS A 322 -5.12 16.25 23.86
C LYS A 322 -5.90 15.40 22.84
N GLY A 323 -5.92 14.07 22.98
CA GLY A 323 -6.62 13.15 22.07
C GLY A 323 -5.94 12.94 20.71
N ARG A 324 -4.68 13.37 20.56
CA ARG A 324 -3.92 13.23 19.30
C ARG A 324 -3.24 11.88 19.21
N THR A 325 -2.99 11.43 17.98
CA THR A 325 -2.21 10.20 17.72
C THR A 325 -0.77 10.35 18.21
N LEU A 326 -0.22 9.25 18.74
CA LEU A 326 1.15 9.19 19.26
C LEU A 326 2.12 8.79 18.15
N LYS A 327 3.43 8.94 18.42
CA LYS A 327 4.46 8.38 17.54
C LYS A 327 4.27 6.85 17.40
N PRO A 328 4.54 6.25 16.23
CA PRO A 328 4.28 4.83 15.94
C PRO A 328 4.75 3.85 17.02
N GLU A 329 6.01 3.96 17.45
CA GLU A 329 6.58 3.07 18.48
C GLU A 329 5.86 3.17 19.83
N ILE A 330 5.44 4.39 20.20
CA ILE A 330 4.75 4.66 21.47
C ILE A 330 3.33 4.13 21.39
N GLN A 331 2.64 4.39 20.26
CA GLN A 331 1.28 3.93 20.00
C GLN A 331 1.22 2.40 20.04
N ALA A 332 2.12 1.71 19.33
CA ALA A 332 2.17 0.25 19.30
C ALA A 332 2.39 -0.35 20.70
N ARG A 333 3.32 0.22 21.48
CA ARG A 333 3.58 -0.23 22.86
C ARG A 333 2.40 0.02 23.78
N ALA A 334 1.76 1.18 23.67
CA ALA A 334 0.59 1.53 24.47
C ALA A 334 -0.60 0.62 24.14
N MET A 335 -0.84 0.32 22.86
CA MET A 335 -1.89 -0.62 22.45
C MET A 335 -1.66 -2.03 22.98
N GLU A 336 -0.41 -2.53 22.98
CA GLU A 336 -0.11 -3.86 23.53
C GLU A 336 -0.33 -3.91 25.05
N ARG A 337 0.01 -2.83 25.76
CA ARG A 337 -0.28 -2.71 27.20
C ARG A 337 -1.77 -2.63 27.47
N LEU A 338 -2.51 -1.84 26.69
CA LEU A 338 -3.95 -1.73 26.82
C LEU A 338 -4.65 -3.07 26.56
N ARG A 339 -4.22 -3.83 25.54
CA ARG A 339 -4.70 -5.19 25.26
C ARG A 339 -4.57 -6.08 26.49
N ALA A 340 -3.38 -6.10 27.11
CA ALA A 340 -3.14 -6.87 28.33
C ALA A 340 -3.96 -6.36 29.54
N SER A 341 -4.21 -5.05 29.63
CA SER A 341 -5.08 -4.47 30.67
C SER A 341 -6.53 -4.88 30.48
N ILE A 342 -7.05 -4.86 29.25
CA ILE A 342 -8.42 -5.29 28.93
C ILE A 342 -8.59 -6.77 29.28
N GLN A 343 -7.69 -7.63 28.79
CA GLN A 343 -7.76 -9.07 29.00
C GLN A 343 -7.82 -9.46 30.49
N LYS A 344 -6.99 -8.83 31.33
CA LYS A 344 -6.95 -9.07 32.79
C LYS A 344 -8.13 -8.46 33.56
N SER A 345 -8.78 -7.44 33.01
CA SER A 345 -9.80 -6.67 33.73
C SER A 345 -11.22 -7.10 33.40
N LEU A 346 -11.43 -7.98 32.44
CA LEU A 346 -12.75 -8.38 31.99
C LEU A 346 -13.01 -9.86 32.26
N ARG A 347 -14.28 -10.26 32.28
CA ARG A 347 -14.69 -11.65 32.48
C ARG A 347 -14.55 -12.42 31.17
N SER A 348 -14.50 -13.74 31.25
CA SER A 348 -14.45 -14.62 30.06
C SER A 348 -15.67 -14.53 29.15
N SER A 349 -16.80 -14.05 29.68
CA SER A 349 -18.01 -13.76 28.90
C SER A 349 -17.93 -12.48 28.09
N ASP A 350 -17.02 -11.56 28.43
CA ASP A 350 -16.92 -10.27 27.75
C ASP A 350 -16.06 -10.41 26.49
N VAL A 351 -16.44 -9.68 25.44
CA VAL A 351 -15.78 -9.78 24.14
C VAL A 351 -15.18 -8.43 23.75
N TYR A 352 -13.97 -8.46 23.19
CA TYR A 352 -13.34 -7.25 22.63
C TYR A 352 -12.60 -7.53 21.33
N ALA A 353 -12.51 -6.51 20.49
CA ALA A 353 -11.80 -6.56 19.22
C ALA A 353 -10.99 -5.28 18.98
N ARG A 354 -9.93 -5.40 18.17
CA ARG A 354 -9.18 -4.23 17.72
C ARG A 354 -9.99 -3.50 16.65
N TYR A 355 -10.35 -2.25 16.92
CA TYR A 355 -11.12 -1.43 15.98
C TYR A 355 -10.20 -0.69 15.01
N SER A 356 -9.17 -0.05 15.55
CA SER A 356 -8.21 0.76 14.79
C SER A 356 -6.79 0.67 15.38
N VAL A 357 -5.87 1.43 14.80
CA VAL A 357 -4.48 1.55 15.24
C VAL A 357 -4.35 2.08 16.68
N SER A 358 -5.35 2.83 17.13
CA SER A 358 -5.39 3.48 18.43
C SER A 358 -6.57 3.06 19.30
N GLN A 359 -7.43 2.14 18.82
CA GLN A 359 -8.70 1.86 19.48
C GLN A 359 -9.03 0.37 19.62
N PHE A 360 -9.61 0.03 20.76
CA PHE A 360 -10.28 -1.24 21.02
C PHE A 360 -11.77 -1.00 21.22
N ILE A 361 -12.60 -1.92 20.72
CA ILE A 361 -14.04 -1.94 20.93
C ILE A 361 -14.41 -3.14 21.79
N LEU A 362 -15.30 -2.93 22.75
CA LEU A 362 -15.73 -3.89 23.75
C LEU A 362 -17.25 -4.03 23.68
N LEU A 363 -17.73 -5.25 23.92
CA LEU A 363 -19.13 -5.61 24.06
C LEU A 363 -19.34 -6.14 25.48
N LEU A 364 -20.15 -5.43 26.27
CA LEU A 364 -20.47 -5.78 27.65
C LEU A 364 -21.94 -6.23 27.71
N SER A 365 -22.15 -7.54 27.78
CA SER A 365 -23.49 -8.14 27.89
C SER A 365 -24.00 -8.05 29.33
N SER A 366 -25.30 -7.75 29.49
CA SER A 366 -26.01 -7.73 30.78
C SER A 366 -25.37 -6.82 31.85
N ALA A 367 -24.83 -5.68 31.44
CA ALA A 367 -24.28 -4.67 32.36
C ALA A 367 -25.26 -3.51 32.55
N THR A 368 -25.24 -2.84 33.71
CA THR A 368 -25.82 -1.50 33.86
C THR A 368 -24.82 -0.45 33.40
N PHE A 369 -25.27 0.79 33.18
CA PHE A 369 -24.37 1.91 32.87
C PHE A 369 -23.28 2.06 33.95
N GLU A 370 -23.67 2.06 35.23
CA GLU A 370 -22.75 2.15 36.37
C GLU A 370 -21.74 1.00 36.43
N ASN A 371 -22.21 -0.24 36.17
CA ASN A 371 -21.31 -1.39 36.10
C ASN A 371 -20.31 -1.27 34.95
N SER A 372 -20.75 -0.73 33.82
CA SER A 372 -19.88 -0.50 32.66
C SER A 372 -18.83 0.57 32.94
N GLU A 373 -19.18 1.67 33.62
CA GLU A 373 -18.22 2.68 34.08
C GLU A 373 -17.18 2.09 35.06
N MET A 374 -17.63 1.30 36.04
CA MET A 374 -16.72 0.63 36.98
C MET A 374 -15.71 -0.29 36.28
N VAL A 375 -16.16 -0.98 35.22
CA VAL A 375 -15.27 -1.83 34.40
C VAL A 375 -14.25 -0.96 33.66
N MET A 376 -14.66 0.19 33.11
CA MET A 376 -13.74 1.11 32.43
C MET A 376 -12.70 1.69 33.38
N ASP A 377 -13.11 2.16 34.56
CA ASP A 377 -12.20 2.70 35.56
C ASP A 377 -11.18 1.64 36.03
N ARG A 378 -11.60 0.38 36.14
CA ARG A 378 -10.70 -0.74 36.42
C ARG A 378 -9.67 -0.91 35.31
N ILE A 379 -10.09 -0.94 34.05
CA ILE A 379 -9.18 -1.05 32.89
C ILE A 379 -8.18 0.10 32.88
N LEU A 380 -8.65 1.34 33.06
CA LEU A 380 -7.81 2.54 33.10
C LEU A 380 -6.82 2.51 34.26
N SER A 381 -7.26 2.09 35.45
CA SER A 381 -6.41 1.96 36.64
C SER A 381 -5.29 0.93 36.41
N VAL A 382 -5.61 -0.23 35.84
CA VAL A 382 -4.63 -1.27 35.49
C VAL A 382 -3.66 -0.77 34.42
N PHE A 383 -4.17 -0.09 33.39
CA PHE A 383 -3.35 0.50 32.34
C PHE A 383 -2.36 1.52 32.91
N ASN A 384 -2.85 2.51 33.66
CA ASN A 384 -2.03 3.58 34.26
C ASN A 384 -0.98 3.03 35.23
N LYS A 385 -1.28 1.95 35.97
CA LYS A 385 -0.30 1.25 36.81
C LYS A 385 0.76 0.54 35.99
N SER A 386 0.38 -0.09 34.87
CA SER A 386 1.28 -0.88 34.02
C SER A 386 2.12 -0.06 33.05
N TYR A 387 1.68 1.17 32.72
CA TYR A 387 2.30 2.01 31.71
C TYR A 387 2.39 3.47 32.19
N VAL A 388 3.43 3.74 33.00
CA VAL A 388 3.66 5.05 33.61
C VAL A 388 4.36 5.98 32.62
N ARG A 389 3.59 6.57 31.71
CA ARG A 389 4.09 7.56 30.75
C ARG A 389 3.17 8.78 30.74
N LYS A 390 3.71 9.96 31.03
CA LYS A 390 2.91 11.20 31.24
C LYS A 390 2.27 11.75 29.95
N ASP A 391 2.79 11.36 28.79
CA ASP A 391 2.37 11.78 27.46
C ASP A 391 1.30 10.85 26.83
N VAL A 392 0.90 9.78 27.53
CA VAL A 392 -0.10 8.82 27.04
C VAL A 392 -1.32 8.82 27.96
N ALA A 393 -2.49 8.87 27.35
CA ALA A 393 -3.79 8.78 28.01
C ALA A 393 -4.68 7.79 27.25
N VAL A 394 -5.61 7.17 27.97
CA VAL A 394 -6.67 6.33 27.40
C VAL A 394 -7.99 6.96 27.78
N ASN A 395 -8.79 7.29 26.77
CA ASN A 395 -10.15 7.79 26.94
C ASN A 395 -11.12 6.70 26.54
N TYR A 396 -12.31 6.68 27.12
CA TYR A 396 -13.37 5.77 26.72
C TYR A 396 -14.64 6.53 26.30
N SER A 397 -15.42 5.92 25.44
CA SER A 397 -16.80 6.30 25.13
C SER A 397 -17.68 5.09 25.37
N LEU A 398 -18.81 5.29 26.03
CA LEU A 398 -19.78 4.26 26.38
C LEU A 398 -21.12 4.65 25.78
N ASP A 399 -21.74 3.75 25.02
CA ASP A 399 -23.09 3.95 24.48
C ASP A 399 -23.90 2.66 24.57
N VAL A 400 -25.22 2.81 24.68
CA VAL A 400 -26.15 1.67 24.69
C VAL A 400 -26.24 1.12 23.27
N LEU A 401 -26.17 -0.20 23.14
CA LEU A 401 -26.41 -0.88 21.87
C LEU A 401 -27.87 -0.66 21.47
N LYS A 402 -28.08 0.19 20.45
CA LYS A 402 -29.42 0.46 19.92
C LYS A 402 -29.98 -0.80 19.25
N PRO A 403 -31.29 -1.09 19.41
CA PRO A 403 -31.95 -2.22 18.77
C PRO A 403 -31.70 -2.23 17.26
#